data_AF-E2AR05-F1
#
_entry.id   AF-E2AR05-F1
#
_cell.length_a   1.000
_cell.length_b   1.000
_cell.length_c   1.000
_cell.angle_alpha   90.00
_cell.angle_beta   90.00
_cell.angle_gamma   90.00
#
_symmetry.space_group_name_H-M   'P 1'
#
loop_
_entity.id
_entity.type
_entity.pdbx_description
1 polymer ?
#
loop_
_entity_poly.entity_id
_entity_poly.type
_entity_poly.pdbx_seq_one_letter_code
_entity_poly.pdbx_strand_id
1 'polypeptide(L)'
;LSYICHTYIHTYIHTYIHTYIHTYIHTYIHTYIHTYIHTYIHTYIHTYIHTYIHTYIHTYIHTYIHTYIHTYIHTYIHTYIHTYIHTYIHTYIHTYIHTYIHTYIHTYIHTYIHTYIHTYIHTYIHTYIHTYI
;
A
#
# COMPACT_ATOMS: atom_id res chain seq x y z
N LEU A 1 -68.64 -63.55 15.13
CA LEU A 1 -67.21 -63.80 14.81
C LEU A 1 -66.73 -63.02 13.58
N SER A 2 -67.42 -63.08 12.43
CA SER A 2 -66.95 -62.40 11.19
C SER A 2 -66.90 -60.88 11.29
N TYR A 3 -67.88 -60.24 11.94
CA TYR A 3 -67.92 -58.77 12.08
C TYR A 3 -66.78 -58.24 12.96
N ILE A 4 -66.49 -58.92 14.07
CA ILE A 4 -65.38 -58.58 14.98
C ILE A 4 -64.03 -58.80 14.28
N CYS A 5 -63.90 -59.87 13.49
CA CYS A 5 -62.70 -60.12 12.70
C CYS A 5 -62.51 -59.04 11.62
N HIS A 6 -63.58 -58.65 10.93
CA HIS A 6 -63.55 -57.59 9.92
C HIS A 6 -63.18 -56.23 10.52
N THR A 7 -63.78 -55.83 11.64
CA THR A 7 -63.45 -54.56 12.29
C THR A 7 -62.02 -54.55 12.82
N TYR A 8 -61.54 -55.66 13.38
CA TYR A 8 -60.15 -55.78 13.86
C TYR A 8 -59.13 -55.72 12.73
N ILE A 9 -59.39 -56.40 11.61
CA ILE A 9 -58.55 -56.32 10.41
C ILE A 9 -58.55 -54.91 9.85
N HIS A 10 -59.73 -54.28 9.75
CA HIS A 10 -59.84 -52.92 9.23
C HIS A 10 -59.12 -51.89 10.12
N THR A 11 -59.29 -51.94 11.44
CA THR A 11 -58.60 -51.02 12.35
C THR A 11 -57.10 -51.27 12.39
N TYR A 12 -56.65 -52.54 12.37
CA TYR A 12 -55.24 -52.87 12.34
C TYR A 12 -54.57 -52.40 11.05
N ILE A 13 -55.18 -52.68 9.89
CA ILE A 13 -54.68 -52.23 8.59
C ILE A 13 -54.68 -50.71 8.53
N HIS A 14 -55.79 -50.06 8.90
CA HIS A 14 -55.89 -48.60 8.86
C HIS A 14 -54.86 -47.95 9.78
N THR A 15 -54.74 -48.40 11.04
CA THR A 15 -53.77 -47.83 11.97
C THR A 15 -52.35 -48.11 11.54
N TYR A 16 -52.00 -49.33 11.14
CA TYR A 16 -50.66 -49.68 10.72
C TYR A 16 -50.25 -48.92 9.45
N ILE A 17 -51.09 -48.95 8.40
CA ILE A 17 -50.81 -48.25 7.16
C ILE A 17 -50.78 -46.74 7.39
N HIS A 18 -51.78 -46.17 8.07
CA HIS A 18 -51.82 -44.73 8.30
C HIS A 18 -50.65 -44.27 9.15
N THR A 19 -50.34 -44.94 10.26
CA THR A 19 -49.22 -44.53 11.11
C THR A 19 -47.89 -44.74 10.41
N TYR A 20 -47.66 -45.88 9.77
CA TYR A 20 -46.40 -46.16 9.09
C TYR A 20 -46.17 -45.22 7.92
N ILE A 21 -47.16 -45.07 7.02
CA ILE A 21 -47.04 -44.18 5.87
C ILE A 21 -46.93 -42.73 6.33
N HIS A 22 -47.80 -42.28 7.24
CA HIS A 22 -47.76 -40.89 7.69
C HIS A 22 -46.46 -40.58 8.42
N THR A 23 -46.02 -41.42 9.35
CA THR A 23 -44.77 -41.17 10.09
C THR A 23 -43.58 -41.25 9.16
N TYR A 24 -43.47 -42.27 8.30
CA TYR A 24 -42.34 -42.43 7.40
C TYR A 24 -42.27 -41.29 6.38
N ILE A 25 -43.37 -40.98 5.70
CA ILE A 25 -43.41 -39.90 4.70
C ILE A 25 -43.18 -38.56 5.39
N HIS A 26 -43.89 -38.28 6.49
CA HIS A 26 -43.74 -36.99 7.17
C HIS A 26 -42.33 -36.82 7.72
N THR A 27 -41.77 -37.81 8.41
CA THR A 27 -40.41 -37.71 8.95
C THR A 27 -39.38 -37.63 7.85
N TYR A 28 -39.47 -38.47 6.81
CA TYR A 28 -38.51 -38.46 5.71
C TYR A 28 -38.56 -37.14 4.93
N ILE A 29 -39.75 -36.70 4.52
CA ILE A 29 -39.90 -35.44 3.78
C ILE A 29 -39.49 -34.27 4.66
N HIS A 30 -39.98 -34.19 5.90
CA HIS A 30 -39.66 -33.07 6.78
C HIS A 30 -38.17 -33.03 7.10
N THR A 31 -37.56 -34.16 7.46
CA THR A 31 -36.12 -34.19 7.77
C THR A 31 -35.30 -33.91 6.52
N TYR A 32 -35.60 -34.52 5.38
CA TYR A 32 -34.85 -34.31 4.15
C TYR A 32 -34.96 -32.87 3.66
N ILE A 33 -36.18 -32.33 3.53
CA ILE A 33 -36.40 -30.96 3.08
C ILE A 33 -35.81 -29.98 4.08
N HIS A 34 -36.10 -30.12 5.38
CA HIS A 34 -35.61 -29.19 6.37
C HIS A 34 -34.09 -29.24 6.47
N THR A 35 -33.48 -30.42 6.58
CA THR A 35 -32.03 -30.51 6.68
C THR A 35 -31.36 -30.05 5.40
N TYR A 36 -31.80 -30.50 4.23
CA TYR A 36 -31.18 -30.14 2.96
C TYR A 36 -31.32 -28.65 2.66
N ILE A 37 -32.54 -28.10 2.74
CA ILE A 37 -32.76 -26.67 2.48
C ILE A 37 -32.07 -25.82 3.52
N HIS A 38 -32.24 -26.13 4.82
CA HIS A 38 -31.63 -25.33 5.87
C HIS A 38 -30.11 -25.39 5.80
N THR A 39 -29.52 -26.58 5.68
CA THR A 39 -28.05 -26.68 5.59
C THR A 39 -27.53 -26.06 4.33
N TYR A 40 -28.13 -26.32 3.16
CA TYR A 40 -27.66 -25.74 1.90
C TYR A 40 -27.78 -24.23 1.90
N ILE A 41 -28.95 -23.67 2.22
CA ILE A 41 -29.17 -22.23 2.24
C ILE A 41 -28.29 -21.59 3.31
N HIS A 42 -28.28 -22.11 4.53
CA HIS A 42 -27.49 -21.52 5.61
C HIS A 42 -26.00 -21.60 5.29
N THR A 43 -25.47 -22.75 4.90
CA THR A 43 -24.04 -22.88 4.59
C THR A 43 -23.68 -22.06 3.36
N TYR A 44 -24.44 -22.13 2.26
CA TYR A 44 -24.12 -21.39 1.05
C TYR A 44 -24.20 -19.89 1.26
N ILE A 45 -25.30 -19.38 1.83
CA ILE A 45 -25.46 -17.94 2.08
C ILE A 45 -24.44 -17.47 3.11
N HIS A 46 -24.29 -18.17 4.24
CA HIS A 46 -23.35 -17.74 5.27
C HIS A 46 -21.92 -17.79 4.76
N THR A 47 -21.49 -18.89 4.12
CA THR A 47 -20.12 -18.98 3.60
C THR A 47 -19.89 -17.99 2.48
N TYR A 48 -20.81 -17.85 1.52
CA TYR A 48 -20.65 -16.92 0.41
C TYR A 48 -20.62 -15.47 0.90
N ILE A 49 -21.59 -15.05 1.71
CA ILE A 49 -21.63 -13.68 2.24
C ILE A 49 -20.43 -13.43 3.14
N HIS A 50 -20.13 -14.32 4.09
CA HIS A 50 -19.01 -14.12 4.99
C HIS A 50 -17.68 -14.10 4.23
N THR A 51 -17.43 -15.06 3.34
CA THR A 51 -16.17 -15.09 2.57
C THR A 51 -16.09 -13.90 1.64
N TYR A 52 -17.14 -13.58 0.88
CA TYR A 52 -17.12 -12.46 -0.04
C TYR A 52 -16.93 -11.13 0.69
N ILE A 53 -17.74 -10.84 1.71
CA ILE A 53 -17.63 -9.59 2.47
C ILE A 53 -16.29 -9.51 3.17
N HIS A 54 -15.89 -10.57 3.90
CA HIS A 54 -14.64 -10.55 4.63
C HIS A 54 -13.45 -10.42 3.68
N THR A 55 -13.37 -11.23 2.63
CA THR A 55 -12.24 -11.16 1.69
C THR A 55 -12.24 -9.85 0.93
N TYR A 56 -13.38 -9.40 0.39
CA TYR A 56 -13.44 -8.17 -0.37
C TYR A 56 -13.12 -6.96 0.48
N ILE A 57 -13.77 -6.81 1.65
CA ILE A 57 -13.52 -5.67 2.54
C ILE A 57 -12.10 -5.73 3.08
N HIS A 58 -11.64 -6.88 3.58
CA HIS A 58 -10.29 -6.99 4.11
C HIS A 58 -9.24 -6.72 3.04
N THR A 59 -9.36 -7.33 1.85
CA THR A 59 -8.39 -7.11 0.77
C THR A 59 -8.45 -5.70 0.26
N TYR A 60 -9.64 -5.12 0.03
CA TYR A 60 -9.78 -3.75 -0.44
C TYR A 60 -9.23 -2.75 0.56
N ILE A 61 -9.61 -2.84 1.84
CA ILE A 61 -9.13 -1.94 2.88
C ILE A 61 -7.62 -2.12 3.07
N HIS A 62 -7.15 -3.36 3.21
CA HIS A 62 -5.73 -3.63 3.41
C HIS A 62 -4.92 -3.13 2.22
N THR A 63 -5.30 -3.47 0.99
CA THR A 63 -4.57 -3.02 -0.20
C THR A 63 -4.64 -1.51 -0.32
N TYR A 64 -5.82 -0.90 -0.26
CA TYR A 64 -5.97 0.55 -0.40
C TYR A 64 -5.18 1.30 0.66
N ILE A 65 -5.34 0.96 1.95
CA ILE A 65 -4.63 1.63 3.04
C ILE A 65 -3.13 1.39 2.91
N HIS A 66 -2.70 0.13 2.73
CA HIS A 66 -1.28 -0.19 2.62
C HIS A 66 -0.67 0.51 1.42
N THR A 67 -1.24 0.39 0.22
CA THR A 67 -0.68 1.02 -0.97
C THR A 67 -0.73 2.52 -0.86
N TYR A 68 -1.85 3.12 -0.46
CA TYR A 68 -1.99 4.57 -0.39
C TYR A 68 -1.04 5.17 0.65
N ILE A 69 -1.06 4.65 1.88
CA ILE A 69 -0.21 5.16 2.95
C ILE A 69 1.26 4.90 2.64
N HIS A 70 1.62 3.67 2.23
CA HIS A 70 3.00 3.35 1.92
C HIS A 70 3.52 4.19 0.76
N THR A 71 2.78 4.27 -0.36
CA THR A 71 3.21 5.07 -1.50
C THR A 71 3.26 6.54 -1.17
N TYR A 72 2.26 7.09 -0.48
CA TYR A 72 2.24 8.50 -0.10
C TYR A 72 3.39 8.85 0.84
N ILE A 73 3.56 8.09 1.92
CA ILE A 73 4.65 8.32 2.88
C ILE A 73 6.00 8.14 2.20
N HIS A 74 6.20 7.04 1.47
CA HIS A 74 7.46 6.77 0.79
C HIS A 74 7.78 7.86 -0.23
N THR A 75 6.84 8.20 -1.11
CA THR A 75 7.07 9.24 -2.13
C THR A 75 7.26 10.60 -1.49
N TYR A 76 6.42 11.01 -0.55
CA TYR A 76 6.54 12.31 0.09
C TYR A 76 7.85 12.44 0.88
N ILE A 77 8.16 11.48 1.75
CA ILE A 77 9.38 11.52 2.55
C ILE A 77 10.61 11.41 1.64
N HIS A 78 10.64 10.45 0.73
CA HIS A 78 11.78 10.28 -0.17
C HIS A 78 11.98 11.53 -1.03
N THR A 79 10.94 12.03 -1.69
CA THR A 79 11.08 13.23 -2.54
C THR A 79 11.43 14.45 -1.72
N TYR A 80 10.78 14.70 -0.58
CA TYR A 80 11.06 15.86 0.24
C TYR A 80 12.47 15.82 0.81
N ILE A 81 12.86 14.71 1.44
CA ILE A 81 14.20 14.58 2.03
C ILE A 81 15.26 14.59 0.93
N HIS A 82 15.08 13.81 -0.14
CA HIS A 82 16.05 13.78 -1.23
C HIS A 82 16.18 15.15 -1.88
N THR A 83 15.08 15.81 -2.25
CA THR A 83 15.15 17.13 -2.87
C THR A 83 15.71 18.16 -1.91
N TYR A 84 15.29 18.20 -0.65
CA TYR A 84 15.79 19.17 0.33
C TYR A 84 17.28 18.97 0.61
N ILE A 85 17.71 17.74 0.91
CA ILE A 85 19.12 17.44 1.19
C ILE A 85 19.95 17.68 -0.07
N HIS A 86 19.54 17.14 -1.23
CA HIS A 86 20.29 17.31 -2.46
C HIS A 86 20.39 18.78 -2.84
N THR A 87 19.27 19.52 -2.86
CA THR A 87 19.30 20.95 -3.22
C THR A 87 20.09 21.75 -2.19
N TYR A 88 19.86 21.58 -0.90
CA TYR A 88 20.55 22.34 0.14
C TYR A 88 22.05 22.04 0.14
N ILE A 89 22.46 20.77 0.18
CA ILE A 89 23.87 20.39 0.17
C ILE A 89 24.52 20.80 -1.14
N HIS A 90 23.92 20.48 -2.29
CA HIS A 90 24.49 20.83 -3.58
C HIS A 90 24.60 22.34 -3.73
N THR A 91 23.54 23.10 -3.47
CA THR A 91 23.60 24.57 -3.60
C THR A 91 24.56 25.16 -2.60
N TYR A 92 24.52 24.78 -1.32
CA TYR A 92 25.40 25.35 -0.30
C TYR A 92 26.87 25.01 -0.58
N ILE A 93 27.20 23.74 -0.80
CA ILE A 93 28.58 23.31 -1.07
C ILE A 93 29.05 23.90 -2.39
N HIS A 94 28.28 23.76 -3.47
CA HIS A 94 28.68 24.27 -4.78
C HIS A 94 28.85 25.78 -4.72
N THR A 95 27.86 26.53 -4.21
CA THR A 95 27.98 27.99 -4.15
C THR A 95 29.10 28.42 -3.22
N TYR A 96 29.20 27.87 -2.02
CA TYR A 96 30.22 28.28 -1.06
C TYR A 96 31.63 27.94 -1.56
N ILE A 97 31.87 26.69 -1.98
CA ILE A 97 33.18 26.28 -2.47
C ILE A 97 33.51 27.00 -3.77
N HIS A 98 32.61 27.02 -4.74
CA HIS A 98 32.87 27.67 -6.03
C HIS A 98 33.10 29.17 -5.82
N THR A 99 32.23 29.87 -5.09
CA THR A 99 32.42 31.31 -4.88
C THR A 99 33.65 31.59 -4.04
N TYR A 100 33.89 30.87 -2.95
CA TYR A 100 35.05 31.11 -2.10
C TYR A 100 36.35 30.81 -2.82
N ILE A 101 36.48 29.63 -3.44
CA ILE A 101 37.70 29.26 -4.18
C ILE A 101 37.88 30.18 -5.38
N HIS A 102 36.85 30.37 -6.20
CA HIS A 102 36.98 31.22 -7.38
C HIS A 102 37.31 32.66 -6.98
N THR A 103 36.60 33.25 -6.03
CA THR A 103 36.88 34.64 -5.62
C THR A 103 38.24 34.73 -4.95
N TYR A 104 38.58 33.85 -4.01
CA TYR A 104 39.86 33.93 -3.31
C TYR A 104 41.03 33.69 -4.27
N ILE A 105 41.01 32.63 -5.06
CA ILE A 105 42.09 32.33 -6.02
C ILE A 105 42.15 33.41 -7.09
N HIS A 106 41.02 33.76 -7.72
CA HIS A 106 41.01 34.76 -8.78
C HIS A 106 41.47 36.11 -8.25
N THR A 107 40.91 36.60 -7.14
CA THR A 107 41.31 37.89 -6.58
C THR A 107 42.75 37.85 -6.10
N TYR A 108 43.19 36.84 -5.36
CA TYR A 108 44.55 36.77 -4.84
C TYR A 108 45.58 36.66 -5.97
N ILE A 109 45.40 35.70 -6.89
CA ILE A 109 46.33 35.52 -8.01
C ILE A 109 46.30 36.75 -8.93
N HIS A 110 45.11 37.21 -9.32
CA HIS A 110 45.02 38.37 -10.22
C HIS A 110 45.59 39.61 -9.55
N THR A 111 45.22 39.94 -8.31
CA THR A 111 45.74 41.14 -7.65
C THR A 111 47.23 41.01 -7.41
N TYR A 112 47.71 39.89 -6.86
CA TYR A 112 49.13 39.71 -6.56
C TYR A 112 49.98 39.74 -7.83
N ILE A 113 49.65 38.92 -8.83
CA ILE A 113 50.42 38.88 -10.08
C ILE A 113 50.31 40.21 -10.82
N HIS A 114 49.10 40.74 -11.00
CA HIS A 114 48.93 41.99 -11.73
C HIS A 114 49.62 43.14 -11.02
N THR A 115 49.39 43.34 -9.72
CA THR A 115 50.01 44.45 -9.00
C THR A 115 51.52 44.26 -8.92
N TYR A 116 52.02 43.08 -8.57
CA TYR A 116 53.45 42.87 -8.42
C TYR A 116 54.18 42.98 -9.75
N ILE A 117 53.72 42.31 -10.79
CA ILE A 117 54.36 42.39 -12.12
C ILE A 117 54.22 43.81 -12.68
N HIS A 118 53.03 44.40 -12.66
CA HIS A 118 52.83 45.74 -13.20
C HIS A 118 53.65 46.78 -12.45
N THR A 119 53.61 46.79 -11.12
CA THR A 119 54.37 47.76 -10.33
C THR A 119 55.87 47.52 -10.46
N TYR A 120 56.34 46.27 -10.38
CA TYR A 120 57.76 45.96 -10.51
C TYR A 120 58.30 46.33 -11.88
N ILE A 121 57.64 45.89 -12.95
CA ILE A 121 58.07 46.22 -14.32
C ILE A 121 57.97 47.73 -14.56
N HIS A 122 56.86 48.37 -14.20
CA HIS A 122 56.68 49.80 -14.41
C HIS A 122 57.72 50.61 -13.62
N THR A 123 57.91 50.32 -12.34
CA THR A 123 58.89 51.03 -11.50
C THR A 123 60.31 50.76 -11.96
N TYR A 124 60.67 49.52 -12.26
CA TYR A 124 62.01 49.16 -12.73
C TYR A 124 62.33 49.81 -14.07
N ILE A 125 61.43 49.72 -15.06
CA ILE A 125 61.64 50.36 -16.37
C ILE A 125 61.67 51.89 -16.23
N HIS A 126 60.73 52.48 -15.49
CA HIS A 126 60.67 53.93 -15.31
C HIS A 126 61.91 54.46 -14.59
N THR A 127 62.33 53.81 -13.50
CA THR A 127 63.54 54.21 -12.77
C THR A 127 64.78 54.01 -13.62
N TYR A 128 64.93 52.85 -14.26
CA TYR A 128 66.08 52.55 -15.11
C TYR A 128 66.24 53.55 -16.27
N ILE A 129 65.14 53.86 -16.97
CA ILE A 129 65.13 54.88 -18.03
C ILE A 129 65.48 56.26 -17.43
N HIS A 130 64.88 56.66 -16.32
CA HIS A 130 65.12 57.99 -15.73
C HIS A 130 66.54 58.14 -15.14
N THR A 131 67.18 57.05 -14.71
CA THR A 131 68.51 57.12 -14.08
C THR A 131 69.67 56.85 -15.04
N TYR A 132 69.46 56.09 -16.12
CA TYR A 132 70.54 55.63 -17.00
C TYR A 132 70.45 56.11 -18.46
N ILE A 133 69.34 56.74 -18.85
CA ILE A 133 69.19 57.47 -20.12
C ILE A 133 69.15 58.96 -19.79
#